data_AF-P01421-F1
#
_entry.id   AF-P01421-F1
#
_cell.length_a   1.000
_cell.length_b   1.000
_cell.length_c   1.000
_cell.angle_alpha   90.00
_cell.angle_beta   90.00
_cell.angle_gamma   90.00
#
_symmetry.space_group_name_H-M   'P 1'
#
loop_
_entity.id
_entity.type
_entity.pdbx_description
1 polymer ?
#
loop_
_entity_poly.entity_id
_entity_poly.type
_entity_poly.pdbx_seq_one_letter_code
_entity_poly.pdbx_strand_id
1 'polypeptide(L)' 'MICYKQRSLQFPITTVCPGEKNCYKKQWSGHRGTIIERGCGCPSVKKGIEINCCTTDKCNR' A
#
# COMPACT_ATOMS: atom_id res chain seq x y z
N MET A 1 -12.43 -7.00 -2.62
CA MET A 1 -10.99 -6.73 -2.45
C MET A 1 -10.73 -6.28 -1.04
N ILE A 2 -9.87 -6.99 -0.32
CA ILE A 2 -9.41 -6.68 1.03
C ILE A 2 -7.93 -6.30 0.95
N CYS A 3 -7.54 -5.14 1.44
CA CYS A 3 -6.15 -4.66 1.40
C CYS A 3 -5.65 -4.31 2.80
N TYR A 4 -4.34 -4.41 3.02
CA TYR A 4 -3.68 -3.78 4.16
C TYR A 4 -3.73 -2.26 4.02
N LYS A 5 -3.82 -1.56 5.15
CA LYS A 5 -3.81 -0.09 5.23
C LYS A 5 -2.88 0.48 6.31
N GLN A 6 -2.19 -0.37 7.08
CA GLN A 6 -1.26 0.09 8.10
C GLN A 6 -0.04 0.78 7.50
N ARG A 7 0.47 1.78 8.21
CA ARG A 7 1.66 2.52 7.82
C ARG A 7 2.93 1.85 8.37
N SER A 8 3.93 1.67 7.53
CA SER A 8 5.23 1.09 7.89
C SER A 8 5.11 -0.20 8.72
N LEU A 9 5.70 -0.23 9.91
CA LEU A 9 5.77 -1.37 10.84
C LEU A 9 4.65 -1.35 11.89
N GLN A 10 3.62 -0.52 11.69
CA GLN A 10 2.43 -0.57 12.55
C GLN A 10 1.77 -1.94 12.45
N PHE A 11 0.95 -2.27 13.46
CA PHE A 11 0.19 -3.51 13.50
C PHE A 11 -0.59 -3.70 12.20
N PRO A 12 -0.59 -4.91 11.59
CA PRO A 12 -1.29 -5.15 10.34
C PRO A 12 -2.80 -4.93 10.48
N ILE A 13 -3.32 -3.94 9.76
CA ILE A 13 -4.74 -3.60 9.74
C ILE A 13 -5.22 -3.67 8.30
N THR A 14 -6.35 -4.33 8.09
CA THR A 14 -6.96 -4.46 6.75
C THR A 14 -8.18 -3.56 6.60
N THR A 15 -8.58 -3.33 5.35
CA THR A 15 -9.79 -2.59 4.98
C THR A 15 -10.41 -3.24 3.75
N VAL A 16 -11.74 -3.16 3.65
CA VAL A 16 -12.46 -3.53 2.43
C VAL A 16 -12.37 -2.35 1.47
N CYS A 17 -12.12 -2.62 0.19
CA CYS A 17 -11.98 -1.63 -0.86
C CYS A 17 -13.18 -1.66 -1.81
N PRO A 18 -14.16 -0.72 -1.68
CA PRO A 18 -15.33 -0.69 -2.54
C PRO A 18 -14.97 -0.22 -3.95
N GLY A 19 -15.37 -0.95 -4.99
CA GLY A 19 -15.13 -0.59 -6.40
C GLY A 19 -13.70 -0.84 -6.91
N GLU A 20 -12.71 -0.88 -6.03
CA GLU A 20 -11.31 -1.13 -6.40
C GLU A 20 -11.00 -2.62 -6.57
N LYS A 21 -10.23 -2.93 -7.62
CA LYS A 21 -9.75 -4.28 -7.94
C LYS A 21 -8.28 -4.51 -7.59
N ASN A 22 -7.61 -3.49 -7.07
CA ASN A 22 -6.20 -3.50 -6.74
C ASN A 22 -5.97 -3.08 -5.29
N CYS A 23 -4.88 -3.58 -4.74
CA CYS A 23 -4.24 -3.03 -3.56
C CYS A 23 -2.90 -2.41 -3.97
N TYR A 24 -2.45 -1.38 -3.26
CA TYR A 24 -1.10 -0.86 -3.44
C TYR A 24 -0.29 -0.97 -2.15
N LYS A 25 1.03 -1.10 -2.33
CA LYS A 25 2.07 -0.85 -1.35
C LYS A 25 3.07 0.08 -2.00
N LYS A 26 3.24 1.30 -1.47
CA LYS A 26 4.28 2.22 -1.93
C LYS A 26 5.28 2.49 -0.83
N GLN A 27 6.54 2.65 -1.19
CA GLN A 27 7.63 2.88 -0.26
C GLN A 27 8.59 3.96 -0.74
N TRP A 28 9.12 4.74 0.20
CA TRP A 28 10.12 5.76 -0.06
C TRP A 28 10.99 6.00 1.17
N SER A 29 12.20 6.53 0.94
CA SER A 29 13.11 6.91 2.02
C SER A 29 12.72 8.30 2.56
N GLY A 30 12.42 8.37 3.85
CA GLY A 30 12.26 9.63 4.58
C GLY A 30 13.44 9.90 5.50
N HIS A 31 13.42 11.04 6.19
CA HIS A 31 14.46 11.42 7.16
C HIS A 31 14.68 10.36 8.27
N ARG A 32 13.64 9.59 8.61
CA ARG A 32 13.68 8.57 9.67
C ARG A 32 13.74 7.13 9.13
N GLY A 33 14.19 6.96 7.88
CA GLY A 33 14.25 5.67 7.20
C GLY A 33 13.05 5.41 6.28
N THR A 34 12.80 4.14 5.98
CA THR A 34 11.80 3.72 4.99
C THR A 34 10.38 3.94 5.50
N ILE A 35 9.59 4.68 4.72
CA ILE A 35 8.16 4.86 4.93
C ILE A 35 7.42 3.94 3.96
N ILE A 36 6.47 3.16 4.47
CA ILE A 36 5.60 2.29 3.66
C ILE A 36 4.15 2.73 3.86
N GLU A 37 3.45 2.94 2.76
CA GLU A 37 2.02 3.25 2.74
C GLU A 37 1.28 2.17 1.94
N ARG A 38 0.09 1.82 2.40
CA ARG A 38 -0.72 0.74 1.85
C ARG A 38 -2.17 1.18 1.74
N GLY A 39 -2.88 0.68 0.73
CA GLY A 39 -4.31 0.94 0.61
C GLY A 39 -4.94 0.31 -0.63
N CYS A 40 -6.11 0.83 -0.96
CA CYS A 40 -6.93 0.43 -2.09
C CYS A 40 -6.49 1.13 -3.38
N GLY A 41 -6.68 0.47 -4.52
CA GLY A 41 -6.38 0.99 -5.86
C GLY A 41 -4.93 0.85 -6.27
N CYS A 42 -4.56 1.53 -7.36
CA CYS A 42 -3.20 1.58 -7.89
C CYS A 42 -2.85 3.03 -8.30
N PRO A 43 -2.44 3.89 -7.35
CA PRO A 43 -2.21 5.31 -7.62
C PRO A 43 -0.93 5.55 -8.44
N SER A 44 -0.91 6.61 -9.25
CA SER A 44 0.33 7.12 -9.82
C SER A 44 1.22 7.73 -8.73
N VAL A 45 2.53 7.50 -8.79
CA VAL A 45 3.49 7.99 -7.78
C VAL A 45 4.55 8.90 -8.38
N LYS A 46 5.16 9.75 -7.55
CA LYS A 46 6.29 10.60 -7.93
C LYS A 46 7.53 9.74 -8.18
N LYS A 47 8.46 10.25 -9.00
CA LYS A 47 9.77 9.63 -9.23
C LYS A 47 10.50 9.44 -7.89
N GLY A 48 11.11 8.26 -7.69
CA GLY A 48 11.78 7.88 -6.46
C GLY A 48 10.89 7.24 -5.39
N ILE A 49 9.58 7.10 -5.66
CA ILE A 49 8.69 6.27 -4.84
C ILE A 49 8.52 4.94 -5.56
N GLU A 50 8.86 3.85 -4.88
CA GLU A 50 8.57 2.51 -5.36
C GLU A 50 7.10 2.19 -5.09
N ILE A 51 6.41 1.59 -6.05
CA ILE A 51 5.02 1.15 -5.90
C ILE A 51 4.86 -0.27 -6.43
N ASN A 52 4.16 -1.09 -5.66
CA ASN A 52 3.68 -2.39 -6.08
C ASN A 52 2.14 -2.40 -6.02
N CYS A 53 1.51 -2.73 -7.14
CA CYS A 53 0.07 -2.94 -7.22
C CYS A 53 -0.22 -4.41 -7.47
N CYS A 54 -1.21 -4.95 -6.78
CA CYS A 54 -1.54 -6.37 -6.84
C CYS A 54 -3.06 -6.57 -6.76
N THR A 55 -3.55 -7.70 -7.30
CA THR A 55 -4.96 -7.92 -7.65
C THR A 55 -5.66 -8.99 -6.79
N THR A 56 -5.02 -9.46 -5.71
CA THR A 56 -5.57 -10.50 -4.81
C THR A 56 -5.76 -9.98 -3.39
N ASP A 57 -6.65 -10.60 -2.61
CA ASP A 57 -6.89 -10.15 -1.23
C ASP A 57 -5.62 -10.24 -0.37
N LYS A 58 -5.37 -9.20 0.42
CA LYS A 58 -4.23 -9.04 1.35
C LYS A 58 -2.85 -9.14 0.67
N CYS A 59 -2.77 -8.88 -0.64
CA CYS A 59 -1.53 -9.01 -1.41
C CYS A 59 -0.49 -7.91 -1.12
N ASN A 60 -0.91 -6.75 -0.60
CA ASN A 60 -0.05 -5.58 -0.39
C ASN A 60 0.64 -5.55 0.98
N ARG A 61 1.10 -6.70 1.47
CA ARG A 61 1.69 -6.83 2.82
C ARG A 61 2.94 -5.99 3.03
#